data_AF-A0AAW1H805-F1
#
_entry.id   AF-A0AAW1H805-F1
#
_cell.length_a   1.000
_cell.length_b   1.000
_cell.length_c   1.000
_cell.angle_alpha   90.00
_cell.angle_beta   90.00
_cell.angle_gamma   90.00
#
_symmetry.space_group_name_H-M   'P 1'
#
loop_
_entity.id
_entity.type
_entity.pdbx_description
1 polymer ?
#
loop_
_entity_poly.entity_id
_entity_poly.type
_entity_poly.pdbx_seq_one_letter_code
_entity_poly.pdbx_strand_id
1 'polypeptide(L)'
;MAKIPKTSNQPHILVFPYPIQGHINPMLQFSKRLSSKGIKVTLITTITLSKSLPPQSQSGSIRIRPIDDGLKDGDTIKDHETYLKTFERVIPKSLINLIDEYNNTNKPVTFVVYDCIIPWVLDLTRKKGIDGAPFFTQSAAVHFIHYHVYKGDLSSPIKGDLVSVPKLPLLRAHEMPSLLVNGECYPGLNVINIKQSSGFHDAHMLFFNTIDKLEEQVLKWMSKKWPIKTIGPTIPSKYLDKRLEDDQEYGLSLFEPETNACIQWLDSNEHNSVIYISMGSLASLGEAQMEQLANGLRQCGKKFLWVIRASEESKLPTNFKAEIEEQGLIVNWCPQLAVLAHKAIGCFMTHCGWNSTLEAISLGVPLVAMPQWTDQPTNAKHITDVWRIGVRVKVDEKGIVTKDEVEACVRKVMEGETGVEFKNNVEKLRNVAKDAMEEGGSSDKNIEEFALKLMTM
;
A
#
# COMPACT_ATOMS: atom_id res chain seq x y z
N MET A 1 24.27 -23.28 8.47
CA MET A 1 24.67 -22.02 7.79
C MET A 1 25.78 -22.32 6.80
N ALA A 2 25.43 -22.51 5.52
CA ALA A 2 26.44 -22.59 4.47
C ALA A 2 26.83 -21.15 4.09
N LYS A 3 28.10 -20.79 4.27
CA LYS A 3 28.64 -19.52 3.78
C LYS A 3 28.56 -19.50 2.26
N ILE A 4 27.79 -18.56 1.72
CA ILE A 4 27.62 -18.33 0.28
C ILE A 4 28.99 -17.95 -0.33
N PRO A 5 29.47 -18.61 -1.39
CA PRO A 5 30.71 -18.24 -2.05
C PRO A 5 30.58 -16.86 -2.69
N LYS A 6 31.54 -15.96 -2.46
CA LYS A 6 31.68 -14.71 -3.23
C LYS A 6 32.10 -15.05 -4.66
N THR A 7 31.16 -15.35 -5.54
CA THR A 7 31.38 -15.35 -6.99
C THR A 7 31.38 -13.91 -7.52
N SER A 8 32.09 -13.66 -8.62
CA SER A 8 32.40 -12.33 -9.15
C SER A 8 31.25 -11.62 -9.89
N ASN A 9 30.01 -12.11 -9.81
CA ASN A 9 28.86 -11.48 -10.50
C ASN A 9 27.64 -11.45 -9.57
N GLN A 10 27.59 -10.42 -8.72
CA GLN A 10 26.40 -10.12 -7.92
C GLN A 10 25.23 -9.77 -8.86
N PRO A 11 24.08 -10.48 -8.83
CA PRO A 11 22.94 -10.15 -9.68
C PRO A 11 22.47 -8.73 -9.41
N HIS A 12 22.19 -7.99 -10.48
CA HIS A 12 21.70 -6.62 -10.41
C HIS A 12 20.29 -6.54 -10.97
N ILE A 13 19.35 -6.13 -10.14
CA ILE A 13 17.95 -5.98 -10.52
C ILE A 13 17.54 -4.52 -10.53
N LEU A 14 16.65 -4.18 -11.47
CA LEU A 14 15.91 -2.92 -11.43
C LEU A 14 14.55 -3.15 -10.79
N VAL A 15 14.14 -2.26 -9.89
CA VAL A 15 12.83 -2.26 -9.28
C VAL A 15 12.11 -1.00 -9.74
N PHE A 16 11.04 -1.15 -10.51
CA PHE A 16 10.33 -0.06 -11.15
C PHE A 16 8.89 0.11 -10.62
N PRO A 17 8.69 0.87 -9.53
CA PRO A 17 7.37 1.19 -9.00
C PRO A 17 6.64 2.21 -9.88
N TYR A 18 5.30 2.20 -9.82
CA TYR A 18 4.53 3.35 -10.28
C TYR A 18 4.82 4.55 -9.37
N PRO A 19 4.97 5.79 -9.89
CA PRO A 19 5.62 6.89 -9.18
C PRO A 19 4.72 7.59 -8.15
N ILE A 20 4.08 6.81 -7.28
CA ILE A 20 3.30 7.28 -6.14
C ILE A 20 3.70 6.50 -4.88
N GLN A 21 3.65 7.17 -3.73
CA GLN A 21 4.19 6.63 -2.47
C GLN A 21 3.62 5.26 -2.09
N GLY A 22 2.32 5.03 -2.33
CA GLY A 22 1.66 3.74 -2.06
C GLY A 22 2.22 2.56 -2.85
N HIS A 23 2.91 2.81 -3.96
CA HIS A 23 3.53 1.77 -4.79
C HIS A 23 5.05 1.68 -4.53
N ILE A 24 5.69 2.82 -4.30
CA ILE A 24 7.14 2.90 -4.03
C ILE A 24 7.49 2.23 -2.70
N ASN A 25 6.76 2.52 -1.62
CA ASN A 25 7.06 2.03 -0.29
C ASN A 25 7.13 0.49 -0.20
N PRO A 26 6.11 -0.27 -0.64
CA PRO A 26 6.17 -1.73 -0.58
C PRO A 26 7.30 -2.31 -1.44
N MET A 27 7.56 -1.73 -2.62
CA MET A 27 8.64 -2.19 -3.51
C MET A 27 10.04 -1.84 -2.97
N LEU A 28 10.20 -0.72 -2.27
CA LEU A 28 11.43 -0.38 -1.54
C LEU A 28 11.68 -1.38 -0.40
N GLN A 29 10.64 -1.76 0.35
CA GLN A 29 10.77 -2.71 1.44
C GLN A 29 11.16 -4.10 0.93
N PHE A 30 10.54 -4.55 -0.17
CA PHE A 30 10.99 -5.75 -0.86
C PHE A 30 12.44 -5.65 -1.36
N SER A 31 12.84 -4.48 -1.88
CA SER A 31 14.22 -4.22 -2.30
C SER A 31 15.23 -4.35 -1.16
N LYS A 32 14.88 -3.90 0.07
CA LYS A 32 15.74 -4.04 1.26
C LYS A 32 15.96 -5.51 1.61
N ARG A 33 14.92 -6.34 1.50
CA ARG A 33 14.98 -7.80 1.72
C ARG A 33 15.84 -8.52 0.69
N LEU A 34 15.81 -8.10 -0.57
CA LEU A 34 16.68 -8.67 -1.60
C LEU A 34 18.13 -8.24 -1.41
N SER A 35 18.35 -6.97 -1.05
CA SER A 35 19.69 -6.45 -0.78
C SER A 35 20.37 -7.15 0.39
N SER A 36 19.62 -7.45 1.46
CA SER A 36 20.15 -8.24 2.59
C SER A 36 20.50 -9.68 2.23
N LYS A 37 19.92 -10.22 1.16
CA LYS A 37 20.26 -11.53 0.58
C LYS A 37 21.37 -11.44 -0.47
N GLY A 38 22.07 -10.31 -0.57
CA GLY A 38 23.22 -10.15 -1.46
C GLY A 38 22.88 -9.78 -2.90
N ILE A 39 21.64 -9.40 -3.21
CA ILE A 39 21.26 -8.92 -4.55
C ILE A 39 21.53 -7.41 -4.65
N LYS A 40 22.16 -6.96 -5.73
CA LYS A 40 22.29 -5.52 -5.98
C LYS A 40 20.94 -5.00 -6.50
N VAL A 41 20.38 -4.00 -5.82
CA VAL A 41 19.09 -3.42 -6.21
C VAL A 41 19.23 -1.96 -6.60
N THR A 42 18.70 -1.60 -7.77
CA THR A 42 18.44 -0.21 -8.14
C THR A 42 16.94 0.03 -8.16
N LEU A 43 16.45 0.90 -7.26
CA LEU A 43 15.08 1.39 -7.26
C LEU A 43 14.97 2.58 -8.22
N ILE A 44 14.04 2.49 -9.16
CA ILE A 44 13.77 3.56 -10.12
C ILE A 44 12.75 4.53 -9.52
N THR A 45 13.02 5.82 -9.64
CA THR A 45 12.06 6.90 -9.37
C THR A 45 11.97 7.80 -10.60
N THR A 46 11.17 8.85 -10.55
CA THR A 46 11.22 9.89 -11.59
C THR A 46 12.06 11.08 -11.15
N ILE A 47 12.59 11.86 -12.10
CA ILE A 47 13.30 13.11 -11.82
C ILE A 47 12.41 14.05 -11.00
N THR A 48 11.16 14.23 -11.40
CA THR A 48 10.21 15.10 -10.70
C THR A 48 10.01 14.69 -9.25
N LEU A 49 9.79 13.39 -9.00
CA LEU A 49 9.61 12.87 -7.65
C LEU A 49 10.87 12.99 -6.81
N SER A 50 12.05 12.76 -7.40
CA SER A 50 13.33 12.79 -6.70
C SER A 50 13.67 14.14 -6.06
N LYS A 51 13.09 15.23 -6.57
CA LYS A 51 13.24 16.58 -6.01
C LYS A 51 12.47 16.79 -4.72
N SER A 52 11.39 16.03 -4.53
CA SER A 52 10.58 16.04 -3.31
C SER A 52 11.08 15.04 -2.26
N LEU A 53 12.07 14.22 -2.60
CA LEU A 53 12.68 13.28 -1.67
C LEU A 53 13.80 13.97 -0.89
N PRO A 54 13.95 13.65 0.41
CA PRO A 54 15.08 14.16 1.19
C PRO A 54 16.42 13.74 0.56
N PRO A 55 17.49 14.54 0.69
CA PRO A 55 18.81 14.20 0.18
C PRO A 55 19.25 12.87 0.77
N GLN A 56 19.32 11.83 -0.05
CA GLN A 56 19.71 10.52 0.43
C GLN A 56 21.22 10.42 0.56
N SER A 57 21.68 9.85 1.67
CA SER A 57 23.05 9.37 1.75
C SER A 57 23.23 8.24 0.74
N GLN A 58 24.28 8.32 -0.09
CA GLN A 58 24.66 7.23 -1.01
C GLN A 58 25.14 5.96 -0.27
N SER A 59 25.07 5.94 1.06
CA SER A 59 25.51 4.86 1.94
C SER A 59 24.45 3.77 2.13
N GLY A 60 23.25 3.92 1.56
CA GLY A 60 22.20 2.90 1.64
C GLY A 60 22.50 1.66 0.78
N SER A 61 22.01 0.50 1.21
CA SER A 61 22.15 -0.78 0.50
C SER A 61 21.36 -0.87 -0.83
N ILE A 62 20.57 0.16 -1.15
CA ILE A 62 19.75 0.28 -2.35
C ILE A 62 20.14 1.57 -3.08
N ARG A 63 20.40 1.45 -4.38
CA ARG A 63 20.66 2.62 -5.22
C ARG A 63 19.35 3.19 -5.73
N ILE A 64 19.08 4.48 -5.50
CA ILE A 64 17.96 5.16 -6.15
C ILE A 64 18.44 5.79 -7.46
N ARG A 65 17.69 5.59 -8.54
CA ARG A 65 17.96 6.20 -9.84
C ARG A 65 16.71 6.90 -10.38
N PRO A 66 16.72 8.24 -10.47
CA PRO A 66 15.68 8.95 -11.20
C PRO A 66 15.82 8.75 -12.71
N ILE A 67 14.70 8.57 -13.39
CA ILE A 67 14.57 8.61 -14.85
C ILE A 67 13.70 9.78 -15.29
N ASP A 68 13.90 10.26 -16.51
CA ASP A 68 13.08 11.32 -17.09
C ASP A 68 11.64 10.86 -17.27
N ASP A 69 10.70 11.60 -16.68
CA ASP A 69 9.25 11.42 -16.79
C ASP A 69 8.58 12.45 -17.71
N GLY A 70 9.36 13.31 -18.37
CA GLY A 70 8.88 14.27 -19.35
C GLY A 70 8.21 15.50 -18.77
N LEU A 71 8.24 15.65 -17.44
CA LEU A 71 7.74 16.83 -16.73
C LEU A 71 8.89 17.83 -16.54
N LYS A 72 8.56 19.12 -16.63
CA LYS A 72 9.49 20.22 -16.38
C LYS A 72 9.41 20.69 -14.93
N ASP A 73 10.44 21.43 -14.52
CA ASP A 73 10.52 22.07 -13.21
C ASP A 73 9.31 22.99 -12.97
N GLY A 74 8.54 22.70 -11.93
CA GLY A 74 7.32 23.44 -11.57
C GLY A 74 6.05 22.96 -12.27
N ASP A 75 6.12 21.94 -13.14
CA ASP A 75 4.91 21.32 -13.69
C ASP A 75 4.11 20.68 -12.54
N THR A 76 2.88 21.12 -12.39
CA THR A 76 1.89 20.46 -11.52
C THR A 76 1.08 19.51 -12.38
N ILE A 77 0.96 18.25 -11.95
CA ILE A 77 0.03 17.30 -12.57
C ILE A 77 -1.40 17.79 -12.24
N LYS A 78 -1.96 18.61 -13.13
CA LYS A 78 -3.33 19.13 -13.01
C LYS A 78 -4.37 18.16 -13.58
N ASP A 79 -3.94 17.31 -14.51
CA ASP A 79 -4.76 16.33 -15.20
C ASP A 79 -4.05 14.98 -15.23
N HIS A 80 -4.67 13.98 -14.60
CA HIS A 80 -4.14 12.62 -14.55
C HIS A 80 -4.05 11.97 -15.93
N GLU A 81 -5.00 12.27 -16.84
CA GLU A 81 -5.02 11.68 -18.18
C GLU A 81 -3.84 12.17 -19.03
N THR A 82 -3.57 13.47 -19.00
CA THR A 82 -2.40 14.07 -19.67
C THR A 82 -1.10 13.53 -19.09
N TYR A 83 -1.02 13.33 -17.78
CA TYR A 83 0.14 12.70 -17.17
C TYR A 83 0.33 11.26 -17.63
N LEU A 84 -0.72 10.43 -17.64
CA LEU A 84 -0.65 9.04 -18.12
C LEU A 84 -0.14 8.95 -19.57
N LYS A 85 -0.64 9.82 -20.47
CA LYS A 85 -0.16 9.88 -21.87
C LYS A 85 1.31 10.28 -21.96
N THR A 86 1.76 11.19 -21.09
CA THR A 86 3.16 11.62 -21.02
C THR A 86 4.04 10.48 -20.49
N PHE A 87 3.59 9.82 -19.43
CA PHE A 87 4.22 8.67 -18.82
C PHE A 87 4.44 7.54 -19.85
N GLU A 88 3.39 7.12 -20.55
CA GLU A 88 3.45 6.07 -21.58
C GLU A 88 4.35 6.44 -22.77
N ARG A 89 4.53 7.74 -23.06
CA ARG A 89 5.38 8.20 -24.17
C ARG A 89 6.86 8.29 -23.80
N VAL A 90 7.17 8.73 -22.58
CA VAL A 90 8.53 9.10 -22.16
C VAL A 90 9.23 7.97 -21.42
N ILE A 91 8.55 7.40 -20.42
CA ILE A 91 9.14 6.39 -19.52
C ILE A 91 9.71 5.18 -20.26
N PRO A 92 9.07 4.60 -21.31
CA PRO A 92 9.67 3.47 -22.02
C PRO A 92 11.07 3.79 -22.58
N LYS A 93 11.28 5.00 -23.10
CA LYS A 93 12.58 5.44 -23.62
C LYS A 93 13.59 5.62 -22.49
N SER A 94 13.17 6.29 -21.41
CA SER A 94 14.04 6.54 -20.25
C SER A 94 14.46 5.23 -19.55
N LEU A 95 13.56 4.26 -19.44
CA LEU A 95 13.83 2.95 -18.86
C LEU A 95 14.83 2.15 -19.74
N ILE A 96 14.64 2.15 -21.06
CA ILE A 96 15.58 1.51 -21.99
C ILE A 96 16.97 2.15 -21.92
N ASN A 97 17.04 3.47 -21.89
CA ASN A 97 18.32 4.17 -21.77
C ASN A 97 19.04 3.81 -20.47
N LEU A 98 18.32 3.68 -19.35
CA LEU A 98 18.90 3.25 -18.08
C LEU A 98 19.39 1.80 -18.12
N ILE A 99 18.64 0.90 -18.77
CA ILE A 99 19.05 -0.50 -18.98
C ILE A 99 20.33 -0.55 -19.81
N ASP A 100 20.39 0.20 -20.92
CA ASP A 100 21.57 0.27 -21.79
C ASP A 100 22.78 0.88 -21.06
N GLU A 101 22.57 1.92 -20.23
CA GLU A 101 23.62 2.48 -19.36
C GLU A 101 24.24 1.39 -18.50
N TYR A 102 23.43 0.60 -17.78
CA TYR A 102 23.93 -0.44 -16.89
C TYR A 102 24.53 -1.63 -17.62
N ASN A 103 23.97 -2.03 -18.77
CA ASN A 103 24.49 -3.14 -19.56
C ASN A 103 25.88 -2.85 -20.17
N ASN A 104 26.23 -1.57 -20.31
CA ASN A 104 27.57 -1.14 -20.71
C ASN A 104 28.56 -1.03 -19.51
N THR A 105 28.15 -1.42 -18.30
CA THR A 105 29.02 -1.47 -17.12
C THR A 105 29.39 -2.90 -16.75
N ASN A 106 30.29 -3.08 -15.77
CA ASN A 106 30.60 -4.39 -15.18
C ASN A 106 29.48 -4.95 -14.28
N LYS A 107 28.30 -4.31 -14.23
CA LYS A 107 27.14 -4.72 -13.42
C LYS A 107 25.85 -4.63 -14.25
N PRO A 108 25.72 -5.43 -15.32
CA PRO A 108 24.57 -5.41 -16.22
C PRO A 108 23.29 -5.76 -15.47
N VAL A 109 22.14 -5.32 -16.00
CA VAL A 109 20.84 -5.65 -15.42
C VAL A 109 20.50 -7.09 -15.78
N THR A 110 20.13 -7.87 -14.78
CA THR A 110 19.81 -9.30 -14.92
C THR A 110 18.30 -9.57 -14.86
N PHE A 111 17.53 -8.70 -14.19
CA PHE A 111 16.09 -8.88 -14.01
C PHE A 111 15.41 -7.55 -13.69
N VAL A 112 14.12 -7.43 -14.04
CA VAL A 112 13.30 -6.25 -13.70
C VAL A 112 12.06 -6.67 -12.90
N VAL A 113 11.90 -6.13 -11.70
CA VAL A 113 10.65 -6.19 -10.95
C VAL A 113 9.90 -4.89 -11.19
N TYR A 114 8.68 -4.95 -11.69
CA TYR A 114 7.92 -3.75 -12.08
C TYR A 114 6.52 -3.76 -11.48
N ASP A 115 5.95 -2.59 -11.29
CA ASP A 115 4.59 -2.46 -10.78
C ASP A 115 3.55 -3.08 -11.74
N CYS A 116 2.60 -3.85 -11.21
CA CYS A 116 1.63 -4.56 -12.04
C CYS A 116 0.77 -3.64 -12.92
N ILE A 117 0.56 -2.37 -12.51
CA ILE A 117 -0.22 -1.41 -13.31
C ILE A 117 0.55 -0.84 -14.51
N ILE A 118 1.80 -1.26 -14.72
CA ILE A 118 2.65 -0.90 -15.86
C ILE A 118 2.99 -2.18 -16.67
N PRO A 119 1.99 -2.89 -17.23
CA PRO A 119 2.17 -4.23 -17.78
C PRO A 119 3.14 -4.29 -18.98
N TRP A 120 3.27 -3.19 -19.73
CA TRP A 120 4.13 -3.11 -20.91
C TRP A 120 5.63 -3.19 -20.59
N VAL A 121 6.03 -3.08 -19.32
CA VAL A 121 7.44 -3.17 -18.92
C VAL A 121 8.03 -4.54 -19.26
N LEU A 122 7.25 -5.62 -19.13
CA LEU A 122 7.72 -6.98 -19.44
C LEU A 122 8.16 -7.12 -20.90
N ASP A 123 7.32 -6.68 -21.84
CA ASP A 123 7.63 -6.72 -23.27
C ASP A 123 8.83 -5.85 -23.60
N LEU A 124 8.94 -4.70 -22.95
CA LEU A 124 10.02 -3.76 -23.14
C LEU A 124 11.37 -4.34 -22.71
N THR A 125 11.43 -4.97 -21.53
CA THR A 125 12.67 -5.55 -20.99
C THR A 125 13.07 -6.82 -21.77
N ARG A 126 12.10 -7.62 -22.22
CA ARG A 126 12.38 -8.82 -23.02
C ARG A 126 12.96 -8.52 -24.39
N LYS A 127 12.60 -7.40 -25.01
CA LYS A 127 13.28 -6.89 -26.22
C LYS A 127 14.76 -6.60 -26.00
N LYS A 128 15.19 -6.43 -24.75
CA LYS A 128 16.60 -6.28 -24.34
C LYS A 128 17.19 -7.58 -23.78
N GLY A 129 16.49 -8.71 -23.90
CA GLY A 129 16.93 -10.01 -23.37
C GLY A 129 16.84 -10.13 -21.85
N ILE A 130 16.13 -9.22 -21.17
CA ILE A 130 16.00 -9.20 -19.71
C ILE A 130 14.58 -9.60 -19.33
N ASP A 131 14.45 -10.65 -18.52
CA ASP A 131 13.16 -11.09 -18.01
C ASP A 131 12.69 -10.19 -16.84
N GLY A 132 11.40 -10.27 -16.53
CA GLY A 132 10.83 -9.49 -15.45
C GLY A 132 9.64 -10.14 -14.76
N ALA A 133 9.24 -9.58 -13.63
CA ALA A 133 8.09 -10.03 -12.87
C ALA A 133 7.26 -8.84 -12.38
N PRO A 134 5.92 -8.89 -12.52
CA PRO A 134 5.05 -7.89 -11.93
C PRO A 134 4.99 -8.03 -10.41
N PHE A 135 4.89 -6.88 -9.75
CA PHE A 135 4.70 -6.71 -8.33
C PHE A 135 3.33 -6.07 -8.08
N PHE A 136 2.46 -6.79 -7.38
CA PHE A 136 1.12 -6.36 -7.03
C PHE A 136 1.13 -5.67 -5.67
N THR A 137 0.87 -4.36 -5.70
CA THR A 137 0.79 -3.48 -4.53
C THR A 137 -0.62 -3.39 -3.93
N GLN A 138 -1.61 -4.00 -4.59
CA GLN A 138 -2.99 -4.17 -4.13
C GLN A 138 -3.19 -5.57 -3.50
N SER A 139 -4.32 -5.77 -2.82
CA SER A 139 -4.74 -7.09 -2.34
C SER A 139 -4.91 -8.07 -3.51
N ALA A 140 -4.62 -9.35 -3.26
CA ALA A 140 -4.81 -10.39 -4.27
C ALA A 140 -6.28 -10.50 -4.68
N ALA A 141 -7.22 -10.28 -3.75
CA ALA A 141 -8.65 -10.20 -4.00
C ALA A 141 -9.02 -9.12 -5.03
N VAL A 142 -8.46 -7.91 -4.90
CA VAL A 142 -8.74 -6.82 -5.84
C VAL A 142 -8.13 -7.10 -7.21
N HIS A 143 -6.90 -7.60 -7.26
CA HIS A 143 -6.31 -8.06 -8.52
C HIS A 143 -7.19 -9.14 -9.18
N PHE A 144 -7.68 -10.09 -8.40
CA PHE A 144 -8.51 -11.20 -8.87
C PHE A 144 -9.83 -10.73 -9.49
N ILE A 145 -10.46 -9.70 -8.93
CA ILE A 145 -11.65 -9.07 -9.51
C ILE A 145 -11.31 -8.40 -10.86
N HIS A 146 -10.24 -7.62 -10.93
CA HIS A 146 -9.81 -6.99 -12.19
C HIS A 146 -9.44 -8.02 -13.25
N TYR A 147 -8.85 -9.15 -12.87
CA TYR A 147 -8.57 -10.28 -13.76
C TYR A 147 -9.86 -10.82 -14.41
N HIS A 148 -10.92 -11.03 -13.64
CA HIS A 148 -12.20 -11.51 -14.19
C HIS A 148 -12.87 -10.48 -15.11
N VAL A 149 -12.70 -9.18 -14.86
CA VAL A 149 -13.11 -8.15 -15.82
C VAL A 149 -12.27 -8.22 -17.10
N TYR A 150 -10.95 -8.32 -16.97
CA TYR A 150 -10.02 -8.44 -18.09
C TYR A 150 -10.33 -9.67 -18.97
N LYS A 151 -10.72 -10.79 -18.36
CA LYS A 151 -11.13 -12.01 -19.07
C LYS A 151 -12.51 -11.92 -19.74
N GLY A 152 -13.32 -10.93 -19.40
CA GLY A 152 -14.69 -10.79 -19.86
C GLY A 152 -15.71 -11.61 -19.05
N ASP A 153 -15.31 -12.19 -17.92
CA ASP A 153 -16.21 -12.92 -17.02
C ASP A 153 -17.08 -11.96 -16.17
N LEU A 154 -16.56 -10.75 -15.92
CA LEU A 154 -17.26 -9.66 -15.24
C LEU A 154 -17.32 -8.43 -16.15
N SER A 155 -18.38 -7.62 -16.02
CA SER A 155 -18.52 -6.37 -16.77
C SER A 155 -17.79 -5.21 -16.09
N SER A 156 -17.40 -4.21 -16.88
CA SER A 156 -17.03 -2.87 -16.42
C SER A 156 -17.79 -1.85 -17.27
N PRO A 157 -18.75 -1.09 -16.71
CA PRO A 157 -19.10 -1.03 -15.29
C PRO A 157 -19.76 -2.32 -14.77
N ILE A 158 -19.65 -2.55 -13.47
CA ILE A 158 -20.30 -3.66 -12.76
C ILE A 158 -21.82 -3.52 -12.88
N LYS A 159 -22.49 -4.63 -13.20
CA LYS A 159 -23.94 -4.72 -13.32
C LYS A 159 -24.55 -5.50 -12.16
N GLY A 160 -25.70 -5.02 -11.67
CA GLY A 160 -26.47 -5.65 -10.60
C GLY A 160 -26.00 -5.27 -9.20
N ASP A 161 -26.85 -5.57 -8.22
CA ASP A 161 -26.64 -5.16 -6.83
C ASP A 161 -25.72 -6.10 -6.06
N LEU A 162 -25.70 -7.39 -6.42
CA LEU A 162 -24.92 -8.45 -5.80
C LEU A 162 -24.09 -9.16 -6.87
N VAL A 163 -22.78 -9.17 -6.67
CA VAL A 163 -21.78 -9.68 -7.60
C VAL A 163 -21.10 -10.88 -6.97
N SER A 164 -21.19 -12.02 -7.66
CA SER A 164 -20.49 -13.24 -7.28
C SER A 164 -19.19 -13.35 -8.05
N VAL A 165 -18.07 -13.38 -7.35
CA VAL A 165 -16.74 -13.65 -7.91
C VAL A 165 -16.21 -14.94 -7.27
N PRO A 166 -15.65 -15.89 -8.05
CA PRO A 166 -15.17 -17.15 -7.48
C PRO A 166 -14.23 -16.93 -6.30
N LYS A 167 -14.38 -17.70 -5.21
CA LYS A 167 -13.46 -17.67 -4.05
C LYS A 167 -13.42 -16.35 -3.27
N LEU A 168 -14.32 -15.42 -3.56
CA LEU A 168 -14.56 -14.21 -2.79
C LEU A 168 -15.93 -14.26 -2.10
N PRO A 169 -16.14 -13.51 -1.01
CA PRO A 169 -17.48 -13.29 -0.47
C PRO A 169 -18.37 -12.63 -1.52
N LEU A 170 -19.69 -12.76 -1.35
CA LEU A 170 -20.64 -12.03 -2.18
C LEU A 170 -20.46 -10.52 -1.93
N LEU A 171 -20.27 -9.77 -3.01
CA LEU A 171 -19.96 -8.34 -2.97
C LEU A 171 -21.16 -7.54 -3.46
N ARG A 172 -21.51 -6.46 -2.78
CA ARG A 172 -22.38 -5.44 -3.36
C ARG A 172 -21.61 -4.55 -4.32
N ALA A 173 -22.29 -3.87 -5.23
CA ALA A 173 -21.65 -2.94 -6.16
C ALA A 173 -20.71 -1.94 -5.44
N HIS A 174 -21.14 -1.33 -4.33
CA HIS A 174 -20.30 -0.40 -3.54
C HIS A 174 -19.18 -1.06 -2.70
N GLU A 175 -19.07 -2.39 -2.73
CA GLU A 175 -17.99 -3.18 -2.12
C GLU A 175 -16.99 -3.67 -3.18
N MET A 176 -17.30 -3.51 -4.47
CA MET A 176 -16.38 -3.75 -5.59
C MET A 176 -15.31 -2.66 -5.67
N PRO A 177 -14.19 -2.90 -6.38
CA PRO A 177 -13.23 -1.85 -6.67
C PRO A 177 -13.94 -0.67 -7.35
N SER A 178 -13.80 0.54 -6.81
CA SER A 178 -14.66 1.66 -7.25
C SER A 178 -14.48 1.96 -8.73
N LEU A 179 -13.26 1.82 -9.28
CA LEU A 179 -12.96 2.01 -10.70
C LEU A 179 -13.76 1.07 -11.62
N LEU A 180 -14.24 -0.07 -11.13
CA LEU A 180 -15.11 -0.96 -11.90
C LEU A 180 -16.59 -0.58 -11.80
N VAL A 181 -16.95 0.33 -10.88
CA VAL A 181 -18.31 0.81 -10.65
C VAL A 181 -18.51 2.19 -11.28
N ASN A 182 -17.58 3.12 -11.04
CA ASN A 182 -17.61 4.51 -11.50
C ASN A 182 -16.39 4.87 -12.35
N GLY A 183 -15.83 3.91 -13.07
CA GLY A 183 -14.60 4.07 -13.86
C GLY A 183 -14.65 5.14 -14.94
N GLU A 184 -15.84 5.56 -15.36
CA GLU A 184 -16.03 6.67 -16.31
C GLU A 184 -15.53 8.00 -15.75
N CYS A 185 -15.49 8.18 -14.42
CA CYS A 185 -14.91 9.35 -13.78
C CYS A 185 -13.38 9.40 -13.89
N TYR A 186 -12.73 8.24 -14.11
CA TYR A 186 -11.27 8.09 -14.17
C TYR A 186 -10.87 7.04 -15.22
N PRO A 187 -11.13 7.31 -16.52
CA PRO A 187 -11.05 6.28 -17.56
C PRO A 187 -9.65 5.68 -17.72
N GLY A 188 -8.59 6.49 -17.66
CA GLY A 188 -7.21 6.05 -17.74
C GLY A 188 -6.82 5.15 -16.56
N LEU A 189 -7.20 5.54 -15.33
CA LEU A 189 -6.95 4.73 -14.14
C LEU A 189 -7.72 3.40 -14.18
N ASN A 190 -8.96 3.40 -14.68
CA ASN A 190 -9.73 2.18 -14.86
C ASN A 190 -9.04 1.25 -15.87
N VAL A 191 -8.64 1.79 -17.03
CA VAL A 191 -7.97 1.01 -18.08
C VAL A 191 -6.67 0.36 -17.58
N ILE A 192 -5.80 1.09 -16.88
CA ILE A 192 -4.54 0.50 -16.38
C ILE A 192 -4.78 -0.57 -15.31
N ASN A 193 -5.79 -0.40 -14.44
CA ASN A 193 -6.12 -1.38 -13.42
C ASN A 193 -6.76 -2.66 -14.01
N ILE A 194 -7.55 -2.55 -15.08
CA ILE A 194 -8.04 -3.72 -15.81
C ILE A 194 -6.88 -4.41 -16.55
N LYS A 195 -6.00 -3.63 -17.18
CA LYS A 195 -4.87 -4.14 -17.96
C LYS A 195 -3.69 -4.65 -17.13
N GLN A 196 -3.74 -4.61 -15.80
CA GLN A 196 -2.69 -5.17 -14.95
C GLN A 196 -2.47 -6.69 -15.17
N SER A 197 -3.45 -7.38 -15.76
CA SER A 197 -3.38 -8.78 -16.17
C SER A 197 -2.94 -8.96 -17.64
N SER A 198 -2.48 -7.90 -18.32
CA SER A 198 -1.97 -8.00 -19.68
C SER A 198 -0.56 -8.56 -19.66
N GLY A 199 -0.30 -9.65 -20.38
CA GLY A 199 1.03 -10.26 -20.52
C GLY A 199 1.56 -10.99 -19.28
N PHE A 200 0.86 -10.95 -18.13
CA PHE A 200 1.34 -11.59 -16.90
C PHE A 200 1.41 -13.12 -16.99
N HIS A 201 0.63 -13.75 -17.89
CA HIS A 201 0.73 -15.20 -18.14
C HIS A 201 2.10 -15.60 -18.70
N ASP A 202 2.81 -14.66 -19.33
CA ASP A 202 4.14 -14.91 -19.86
C ASP A 202 5.22 -14.73 -18.79
N ALA A 203 4.91 -14.14 -17.64
CA ALA A 203 5.88 -13.93 -16.56
C ALA A 203 6.14 -15.23 -15.78
N HIS A 204 7.40 -15.52 -15.48
CA HIS A 204 7.78 -16.74 -14.74
C HIS A 204 7.48 -16.68 -13.25
N MET A 205 7.19 -15.48 -12.70
CA MET A 205 6.87 -15.23 -11.29
C MET A 205 5.94 -14.02 -11.18
N LEU A 206 5.07 -14.03 -10.17
CA LEU A 206 4.15 -12.93 -9.86
C LEU A 206 4.25 -12.62 -8.35
N PHE A 207 4.66 -11.40 -7.98
CA PHE A 207 4.85 -11.05 -6.58
C PHE A 207 3.65 -10.34 -6.00
N PHE A 208 3.04 -10.88 -4.94
CA PHE A 208 1.93 -10.25 -4.24
C PHE A 208 2.37 -9.80 -2.86
N ASN A 209 2.23 -8.49 -2.57
CA ASN A 209 2.41 -7.95 -1.23
C ASN A 209 1.22 -8.35 -0.34
N THR A 210 1.15 -9.61 0.04
CA THR A 210 0.13 -10.18 0.93
C THR A 210 0.71 -11.41 1.62
N ILE A 211 -0.09 -12.02 2.51
CA ILE A 211 0.23 -13.24 3.24
C ILE A 211 -0.82 -14.29 2.88
N ASP A 212 -0.40 -15.55 2.68
CA ASP A 212 -1.27 -16.66 2.28
C ASP A 212 -2.56 -16.77 3.11
N LYS A 213 -2.43 -16.64 4.43
CA LYS A 213 -3.55 -16.75 5.38
C LYS A 213 -4.54 -15.59 5.34
N LEU A 214 -4.18 -14.42 4.78
CA LEU A 214 -5.11 -13.29 4.67
C LEU A 214 -6.10 -13.48 3.51
N GLU A 215 -5.67 -14.13 2.42
CA GLU A 215 -6.41 -14.22 1.15
C GLU A 215 -6.43 -15.66 0.60
N GLU A 216 -6.50 -16.64 1.50
CA GLU A 216 -6.20 -18.06 1.26
C GLU A 216 -6.97 -18.66 0.07
N GLN A 217 -8.28 -18.40 -0.02
CA GLN A 217 -9.11 -19.02 -1.06
C GLN A 217 -8.73 -18.55 -2.47
N VAL A 218 -8.45 -17.25 -2.62
CA VAL A 218 -8.04 -16.63 -3.87
C VAL A 218 -6.62 -17.08 -4.23
N LEU A 219 -5.68 -17.01 -3.28
CA LEU A 219 -4.29 -17.41 -3.51
C LEU A 219 -4.15 -18.91 -3.83
N LYS A 220 -4.93 -19.79 -3.19
CA LYS A 220 -4.98 -21.23 -3.55
C LYS A 220 -5.53 -21.48 -4.95
N TRP A 221 -6.42 -20.63 -5.44
CA TRP A 221 -6.91 -20.74 -6.82
C TRP A 221 -5.84 -20.23 -7.81
N MET A 222 -5.22 -19.09 -7.51
CA MET A 222 -4.23 -18.45 -8.35
C MET A 222 -2.96 -19.30 -8.49
N SER A 223 -2.46 -19.88 -7.39
CA SER A 223 -1.28 -20.75 -7.38
C SER A 223 -1.43 -22.03 -8.20
N LYS A 224 -2.66 -22.50 -8.45
CA LYS A 224 -2.91 -23.63 -9.36
C LYS A 224 -2.76 -23.27 -10.83
N LYS A 225 -2.75 -21.99 -11.16
CA LYS A 225 -2.71 -21.48 -12.54
C LYS A 225 -1.43 -20.73 -12.84
N TRP A 226 -0.86 -20.05 -11.86
CA TRP A 226 0.22 -19.10 -12.05
C TRP A 226 1.31 -19.24 -10.98
N PRO A 227 2.57 -18.90 -11.31
CA PRO A 227 3.69 -18.97 -10.38
C PRO A 227 3.68 -17.78 -9.41
N ILE A 228 2.65 -17.70 -8.56
CA ILE A 228 2.53 -16.63 -7.58
C ILE A 228 3.51 -16.80 -6.42
N LYS A 229 3.96 -15.69 -5.86
CA LYS A 229 4.82 -15.58 -4.68
C LYS A 229 4.24 -14.52 -3.76
N THR A 230 3.76 -14.94 -2.60
CA THR A 230 3.39 -14.04 -1.51
C THR A 230 4.65 -13.60 -0.79
N ILE A 231 4.86 -12.30 -0.71
CA ILE A 231 6.11 -11.68 -0.22
C ILE A 231 5.84 -10.62 0.85
N GLY A 232 4.60 -10.57 1.34
CA GLY A 232 4.13 -9.57 2.29
C GLY A 232 4.14 -10.04 3.74
N PRO A 233 3.89 -9.10 4.68
CA PRO A 233 3.69 -7.68 4.41
C PRO A 233 5.04 -6.97 4.19
N THR A 234 5.14 -6.15 3.15
CA THR A 234 6.34 -5.38 2.84
C THR A 234 6.39 -4.09 3.65
N ILE A 235 6.56 -4.23 4.97
CA ILE A 235 6.77 -3.14 5.92
C ILE A 235 8.18 -3.24 6.54
N PRO A 236 8.71 -2.18 7.17
CA PRO A 236 10.05 -2.17 7.75
C PRO A 236 10.28 -3.29 8.75
N SER A 237 11.43 -3.95 8.65
CA SER A 237 11.84 -5.09 9.47
C SER A 237 11.71 -4.84 10.97
N LYS A 238 11.94 -3.61 11.43
CA LYS A 238 11.72 -3.20 12.83
C LYS A 238 10.36 -3.65 13.41
N TYR A 239 9.30 -3.59 12.59
CA TYR A 239 7.93 -3.89 13.03
C TYR A 239 7.53 -5.35 12.86
N LEU A 240 8.39 -6.15 12.24
CA LEU A 240 8.17 -7.57 11.94
C LEU A 240 9.21 -8.43 12.70
N ASP A 241 10.27 -8.81 11.99
CA ASP A 241 11.27 -9.81 12.38
C ASP A 241 12.58 -9.21 12.90
N LYS A 242 12.75 -7.88 12.78
CA LYS A 242 13.91 -7.11 13.28
C LYS A 242 15.28 -7.59 12.79
N ARG A 243 15.33 -8.28 11.65
CA ARG A 243 16.56 -8.83 11.05
C ARG A 243 17.37 -7.81 10.25
N LEU A 244 16.78 -6.66 9.89
CA LEU A 244 17.48 -5.59 9.18
C LEU A 244 17.65 -4.39 10.11
N GLU A 245 18.87 -4.20 10.63
CA GLU A 245 19.19 -3.16 11.64
C GLU A 245 18.89 -1.74 11.15
N ASP A 246 19.18 -1.43 9.89
CA ASP A 246 18.96 -0.09 9.31
C ASP A 246 17.53 0.15 8.81
N ASP A 247 16.62 -0.82 8.93
CA ASP A 247 15.26 -0.75 8.40
C ASP A 247 14.23 -0.37 9.47
N GLN A 248 14.36 0.87 9.94
CA GLN A 248 13.57 1.43 11.05
C GLN A 248 12.24 2.08 10.60
N GLU A 249 12.18 2.48 9.34
CA GLU A 249 11.06 3.17 8.69
C GLU A 249 11.09 2.97 7.17
N TYR A 250 10.09 3.47 6.44
CA TYR A 250 10.07 3.32 4.98
C TYR A 250 11.29 3.96 4.30
N GLY A 251 11.71 5.15 4.74
CA GLY A 251 12.91 5.86 4.23
C GLY A 251 12.68 6.70 2.97
N LEU A 252 11.47 6.65 2.39
CA LEU A 252 11.02 7.53 1.30
C LEU A 252 9.67 8.15 1.71
N SER A 253 9.72 9.29 2.38
CA SER A 253 8.53 10.09 2.68
C SER A 253 8.51 11.33 1.79
N LEU A 254 7.38 11.59 1.13
CA LEU A 254 7.17 12.80 0.34
C LEU A 254 6.86 14.03 1.22
N PHE A 255 6.58 13.80 2.51
CA PHE A 255 6.23 14.82 3.48
C PHE A 255 7.06 14.63 4.75
N GLU A 256 7.49 15.73 5.36
CA GLU A 256 8.24 15.73 6.62
C GLU A 256 7.30 15.31 7.77
N PRO A 257 7.57 14.19 8.48
CA PRO A 257 6.72 13.76 9.59
C PRO A 257 6.95 14.57 10.86
N GLU A 258 5.86 14.94 11.55
CA GLU A 258 5.90 15.61 12.86
C GLU A 258 6.15 14.59 14.00
N THR A 259 7.25 13.83 13.91
CA THR A 259 7.54 12.67 14.75
C THR A 259 7.54 12.99 16.24
N ASN A 260 8.27 14.03 16.66
CA ASN A 260 8.37 14.37 18.09
C ASN A 260 7.02 14.78 18.67
N ALA A 261 6.26 15.60 17.95
CA ALA A 261 4.93 16.04 18.38
C ALA A 261 3.97 14.84 18.54
N CYS A 262 3.97 13.93 17.56
CA CYS A 262 3.14 12.72 17.61
C CYS A 262 3.48 11.82 18.80
N ILE A 263 4.76 11.47 18.96
CA ILE A 263 5.17 10.49 19.97
C ILE A 263 5.03 11.05 21.39
N GLN A 264 5.46 12.29 21.64
CA GLN A 264 5.34 12.92 22.96
C GLN A 264 3.87 13.06 23.40
N TRP A 265 2.99 13.46 22.47
CA TRP A 265 1.58 13.54 22.77
C TRP A 265 1.00 12.16 23.08
N LEU A 266 1.35 11.14 22.29
CA LEU A 266 0.90 9.76 22.54
C LEU A 266 1.41 9.19 23.87
N ASP A 267 2.62 9.51 24.31
CA ASP A 267 3.18 9.09 25.60
C ASP A 267 2.37 9.58 26.81
N SER A 268 1.66 10.69 26.66
CA SER A 268 0.81 11.28 27.71
C SER A 268 -0.57 10.62 27.84
N ASN A 269 -0.85 9.58 27.06
CA ASN A 269 -2.17 8.96 26.96
C ASN A 269 -2.19 7.51 27.47
N GLU A 270 -3.35 7.10 27.96
CA GLU A 270 -3.59 5.74 28.46
C GLU A 270 -3.54 4.69 27.33
N HIS A 271 -3.28 3.43 27.71
CA HIS A 271 -3.24 2.31 26.77
C HIS A 271 -4.59 2.13 26.05
N ASN A 272 -4.56 1.92 24.73
CA ASN A 272 -5.74 1.72 23.88
C ASN A 272 -6.82 2.82 24.00
N SER A 273 -6.43 4.05 24.33
CA SER A 273 -7.36 5.17 24.56
C SER A 273 -7.50 6.15 23.40
N VAL A 274 -6.58 6.09 22.43
CA VAL A 274 -6.45 7.05 21.33
C VAL A 274 -6.97 6.46 20.02
N ILE A 275 -7.77 7.25 19.30
CA ILE A 275 -8.16 6.99 17.91
C ILE A 275 -7.08 7.58 17.00
N TYR A 276 -6.50 6.77 16.12
CA TYR A 276 -5.67 7.28 15.03
C TYR A 276 -6.53 7.47 13.77
N ILE A 277 -6.41 8.59 13.07
CA ILE A 277 -7.17 8.87 11.84
C ILE A 277 -6.22 9.29 10.71
N SER A 278 -6.31 8.59 9.57
CA SER A 278 -5.58 8.91 8.35
C SER A 278 -6.33 8.41 7.10
N MET A 279 -6.62 9.33 6.19
CA MET A 279 -7.31 9.05 4.91
C MET A 279 -6.33 8.86 3.74
N GLY A 280 -5.05 8.61 4.03
CA GLY A 280 -4.01 8.40 3.02
C GLY A 280 -3.53 9.67 2.33
N SER A 281 -2.70 9.50 1.31
CA SER A 281 -2.04 10.62 0.62
C SER A 281 -2.86 11.22 -0.53
N LEU A 282 -3.88 10.52 -1.02
CA LEU A 282 -4.62 10.92 -2.24
C LEU A 282 -6.09 11.27 -1.99
N ALA A 283 -6.74 10.70 -0.97
CA ALA A 283 -8.15 11.00 -0.73
C ALA A 283 -8.32 12.44 -0.25
N SER A 284 -9.28 13.16 -0.83
CA SER A 284 -9.65 14.52 -0.45
C SER A 284 -11.13 14.52 -0.06
N LEU A 285 -11.41 14.82 1.20
CA LEU A 285 -12.78 14.84 1.72
C LEU A 285 -13.43 16.19 1.39
N GLY A 286 -14.73 16.18 1.11
CA GLY A 286 -15.51 17.42 1.01
C GLY A 286 -15.67 18.09 2.38
N GLU A 287 -15.93 19.40 2.40
CA GLU A 287 -16.12 20.19 3.63
C GLU A 287 -17.18 19.60 4.55
N ALA A 288 -18.34 19.24 3.98
CA ALA A 288 -19.43 18.60 4.74
C ALA A 288 -19.00 17.29 5.42
N GLN A 289 -18.17 16.48 4.73
CA GLN A 289 -17.67 15.23 5.31
C GLN A 289 -16.61 15.48 6.39
N MET A 290 -15.74 16.49 6.19
CA MET A 290 -14.75 16.92 7.18
C MET A 290 -15.43 17.41 8.47
N GLU A 291 -16.49 18.20 8.32
CA GLU A 291 -17.30 18.69 9.44
C GLU A 291 -17.96 17.54 10.22
N GLN A 292 -18.57 16.57 9.53
CA GLN A 292 -19.19 15.42 10.21
C GLN A 292 -18.15 14.56 10.96
N LEU A 293 -16.95 14.36 10.38
CA LEU A 293 -15.86 13.67 11.08
C LEU A 293 -15.39 14.43 12.32
N ALA A 294 -15.16 15.74 12.19
CA ALA A 294 -14.76 16.59 13.30
C ALA A 294 -15.80 16.57 14.44
N ASN A 295 -17.08 16.64 14.11
CA ASN A 295 -18.17 16.57 15.07
C ASN A 295 -18.29 15.18 15.71
N GLY A 296 -18.15 14.12 14.93
CA GLY A 296 -18.21 12.74 15.44
C GLY A 296 -17.06 12.43 16.40
N LEU A 297 -15.84 12.85 16.07
CA LEU A 297 -14.66 12.67 16.92
C LEU A 297 -14.80 13.40 18.26
N ARG A 298 -15.34 14.63 18.27
CA ARG A 298 -15.67 15.34 19.51
C ARG A 298 -16.68 14.55 20.35
N GLN A 299 -17.76 14.11 19.72
CA GLN A 299 -18.86 13.39 20.36
C GLN A 299 -18.42 12.04 20.97
N CYS A 300 -17.41 11.37 20.39
CA CYS A 300 -16.84 10.15 20.94
C CYS A 300 -16.32 10.31 22.38
N GLY A 301 -15.86 11.51 22.76
CA GLY A 301 -15.20 11.77 24.04
C GLY A 301 -13.87 11.02 24.24
N LYS A 302 -13.35 10.37 23.19
CA LYS A 302 -12.02 9.74 23.18
C LYS A 302 -10.99 10.73 22.68
N LYS A 303 -9.74 10.49 23.06
CA LYS A 303 -8.62 11.25 22.50
C LYS A 303 -8.32 10.79 21.08
N PHE A 304 -7.84 11.69 20.22
CA PHE A 304 -7.56 11.35 18.84
C PHE A 304 -6.32 12.04 18.26
N LEU A 305 -5.60 11.33 17.40
CA LEU A 305 -4.55 11.88 16.55
C LEU A 305 -5.02 11.82 15.10
N TRP A 306 -5.22 12.97 14.47
CA TRP A 306 -5.75 13.07 13.11
C TRP A 306 -4.73 13.71 12.16
N VAL A 307 -4.33 12.95 11.14
CA VAL A 307 -3.51 13.46 10.03
C VAL A 307 -4.38 14.19 9.02
N ILE A 308 -4.16 15.49 8.85
CA ILE A 308 -4.84 16.35 7.88
C ILE A 308 -3.79 17.11 7.10
N ARG A 309 -3.65 16.81 5.81
CA ARG A 309 -2.66 17.50 4.96
C ARG A 309 -2.88 19.01 4.98
N ALA A 310 -1.81 19.78 4.87
CA ALA A 310 -1.86 21.25 4.87
C ALA A 310 -2.87 21.82 3.85
N SER A 311 -3.00 21.17 2.68
CA SER A 311 -3.95 21.54 1.63
C SER A 311 -5.42 21.32 1.97
N GLU A 312 -5.72 20.57 3.03
CA GLU A 312 -7.06 20.19 3.46
C GLU A 312 -7.49 20.90 4.75
N GLU A 313 -6.58 21.59 5.44
CA GLU A 313 -6.86 22.20 6.73
C GLU A 313 -7.97 23.26 6.69
N SER A 314 -8.10 23.98 5.57
CA SER A 314 -9.13 25.00 5.40
C SER A 314 -10.55 24.44 5.43
N LYS A 315 -10.72 23.12 5.30
CA LYS A 315 -12.01 22.43 5.34
C LYS A 315 -12.46 22.06 6.75
N LEU A 316 -11.59 22.25 7.75
CA LEU A 316 -11.95 22.02 9.15
C LEU A 316 -12.98 23.06 9.62
N PRO A 317 -13.86 22.71 10.57
CA PRO A 317 -14.72 23.69 11.21
C PRO A 317 -13.90 24.85 11.80
N THR A 318 -14.46 26.05 11.78
CA THR A 318 -13.82 27.23 12.37
C THR A 318 -13.48 26.99 13.84
N ASN A 319 -12.27 27.40 14.26
CA ASN A 319 -11.74 27.22 15.61
C ASN A 319 -11.57 25.76 16.09
N PHE A 320 -11.75 24.76 15.22
CA PHE A 320 -11.71 23.35 15.64
C PHE A 320 -10.43 22.97 16.38
N LYS A 321 -9.25 23.41 15.91
CA LYS A 321 -7.96 23.14 16.57
C LYS A 321 -7.89 23.66 18.02
N ALA A 322 -8.48 24.83 18.29
CA ALA A 322 -8.50 25.42 19.63
C ALA A 322 -9.52 24.71 20.53
N GLU A 323 -10.65 24.27 19.97
CA GLU A 323 -11.70 23.56 20.71
C GLU A 323 -11.29 22.16 21.18
N ILE A 324 -10.29 21.55 20.53
CA ILE A 324 -9.87 20.17 20.78
C ILE A 324 -8.51 20.06 21.48
N GLU A 325 -7.92 21.16 21.96
CA GLU A 325 -6.55 21.19 22.51
C GLU A 325 -6.29 20.11 23.58
N GLU A 326 -7.27 19.85 24.45
CA GLU A 326 -7.18 18.80 25.49
C GLU A 326 -7.56 17.39 24.98
N GLN A 327 -8.29 17.30 23.87
CA GLN A 327 -8.87 16.06 23.35
C GLN A 327 -8.06 15.46 22.18
N GLY A 328 -7.40 16.26 21.35
CA GLY A 328 -6.82 15.75 20.11
C GLY A 328 -5.57 16.47 19.65
N LEU A 329 -4.84 15.78 18.77
CA LEU A 329 -3.69 16.30 18.07
C LEU A 329 -3.97 16.25 16.57
N ILE A 330 -3.85 17.40 15.89
CA ILE A 330 -3.91 17.49 14.43
C ILE A 330 -2.51 17.77 13.92
N VAL A 331 -2.04 16.93 12.99
CA VAL A 331 -0.74 17.05 12.32
C VAL A 331 -0.91 16.97 10.82
N ASN A 332 0.00 17.58 10.06
CA ASN A 332 -0.01 17.51 8.61
C ASN A 332 0.54 16.20 8.08
N TRP A 333 1.50 15.62 8.80
CA TRP A 333 2.06 14.32 8.49
C TRP A 333 2.62 13.65 9.74
N CYS A 334 2.58 12.33 9.81
CA CYS A 334 3.02 11.57 10.97
C CYS A 334 3.86 10.34 10.59
N PRO A 335 4.71 9.84 11.50
CA PRO A 335 5.39 8.55 11.31
C PRO A 335 4.39 7.40 11.54
N GLN A 336 3.49 7.15 10.57
CA GLN A 336 2.30 6.27 10.72
C GLN A 336 2.61 4.91 11.38
N LEU A 337 3.69 4.23 10.99
CA LEU A 337 4.10 2.96 11.62
C LEU A 337 4.46 3.10 13.10
N ALA A 338 5.16 4.18 13.48
CA ALA A 338 5.50 4.45 14.87
C ALA A 338 4.26 4.83 15.68
N VAL A 339 3.33 5.60 15.09
CA VAL A 339 2.03 5.92 15.68
C VAL A 339 1.23 4.64 15.91
N LEU A 340 1.02 3.82 14.89
CA LEU A 340 0.28 2.55 14.99
C LEU A 340 0.93 1.56 15.96
N ALA A 341 2.25 1.58 16.11
CA ALA A 341 2.96 0.73 17.07
C ALA A 341 2.87 1.23 18.52
N HIS A 342 2.39 2.46 18.73
CA HIS A 342 2.33 3.07 20.04
C HIS A 342 1.21 2.48 20.90
N LYS A 343 1.52 2.19 22.17
CA LYS A 343 0.57 1.57 23.13
C LYS A 343 -0.73 2.36 23.31
N ALA A 344 -0.73 3.67 23.11
CA ALA A 344 -1.92 4.50 23.30
C ALA A 344 -2.99 4.27 22.23
N ILE A 345 -2.62 3.79 21.03
CA ILE A 345 -3.56 3.59 19.92
C ILE A 345 -4.51 2.43 20.24
N GLY A 346 -5.80 2.72 20.32
CA GLY A 346 -6.86 1.73 20.51
C GLY A 346 -7.52 1.30 19.20
N CYS A 347 -7.65 2.21 18.23
CA CYS A 347 -8.14 1.86 16.89
C CYS A 347 -7.61 2.83 15.82
N PHE A 348 -7.74 2.41 14.56
CA PHE A 348 -7.36 3.20 13.40
C PHE A 348 -8.55 3.40 12.46
N MET A 349 -9.00 4.65 12.33
CA MET A 349 -9.94 5.07 11.32
C MET A 349 -9.22 5.36 10.01
N THR A 350 -9.52 4.59 8.97
CA THR A 350 -8.72 4.53 7.75
C THR A 350 -9.57 4.48 6.49
N HIS A 351 -9.03 5.07 5.43
CA HIS A 351 -9.52 4.89 4.06
C HIS A 351 -9.34 3.46 3.52
N CYS A 352 -8.72 2.52 4.25
CA CYS A 352 -8.56 1.11 3.86
C CYS A 352 -7.64 0.89 2.64
N GLY A 353 -6.69 1.78 2.39
CA GLY A 353 -5.62 1.50 1.43
C GLY A 353 -4.83 0.25 1.84
N TRP A 354 -4.35 -0.52 0.86
CA TRP A 354 -3.76 -1.83 1.14
C TRP A 354 -2.57 -1.79 2.10
N ASN A 355 -1.63 -0.85 1.91
CA ASN A 355 -0.49 -0.70 2.81
C ASN A 355 -0.93 -0.39 4.25
N SER A 356 -1.80 0.60 4.45
CA SER A 356 -2.34 0.95 5.78
C SER A 356 -3.08 -0.21 6.44
N THR A 357 -3.74 -1.05 5.65
CA THR A 357 -4.41 -2.26 6.14
C THR A 357 -3.39 -3.28 6.64
N LEU A 358 -2.33 -3.54 5.86
CA LEU A 358 -1.23 -4.43 6.27
C LEU A 358 -0.46 -3.90 7.49
N GLU A 359 -0.25 -2.59 7.58
CA GLU A 359 0.39 -1.95 8.74
C GLU A 359 -0.44 -2.15 10.01
N ALA A 360 -1.75 -1.90 9.95
CA ALA A 360 -2.66 -2.09 11.08
C ALA A 360 -2.70 -3.55 11.54
N ILE A 361 -2.79 -4.50 10.59
CA ILE A 361 -2.73 -5.93 10.87
C ILE A 361 -1.39 -6.30 11.54
N SER A 362 -0.27 -5.85 10.98
CA SER A 362 1.08 -6.16 11.50
C SER A 362 1.38 -5.56 12.87
N LEU A 363 0.61 -4.54 13.26
CA LEU A 363 0.74 -3.84 14.55
C LEU A 363 -0.38 -4.19 15.53
N GLY A 364 -1.37 -5.00 15.12
CA GLY A 364 -2.45 -5.46 15.99
C GLY A 364 -3.49 -4.38 16.30
N VAL A 365 -3.75 -3.46 15.37
CA VAL A 365 -4.66 -2.32 15.57
C VAL A 365 -6.01 -2.58 14.88
N PRO A 366 -7.14 -2.66 15.63
CA PRO A 366 -8.48 -2.75 15.06
C PRO A 366 -8.87 -1.53 14.20
N LEU A 367 -9.77 -1.73 13.25
CA LEU A 367 -10.05 -0.75 12.20
C LEU A 367 -11.47 -0.18 12.24
N VAL A 368 -11.59 1.13 11.97
CA VAL A 368 -12.82 1.77 11.50
C VAL A 368 -12.62 2.08 10.02
N ALA A 369 -13.27 1.30 9.16
CA ALA A 369 -13.13 1.35 7.72
C ALA A 369 -14.03 2.42 7.09
N MET A 370 -13.42 3.44 6.47
CA MET A 370 -14.09 4.51 5.72
C MET A 370 -13.53 4.57 4.28
N PRO A 371 -13.78 3.55 3.43
CA PRO A 371 -13.20 3.48 2.10
C PRO A 371 -13.65 4.64 1.21
N GLN A 372 -12.75 5.14 0.36
CA GLN A 372 -13.00 6.28 -0.52
C GLN A 372 -13.09 5.86 -2.00
N TRP A 373 -12.11 5.11 -2.51
CA TRP A 373 -12.03 4.75 -3.94
C TRP A 373 -11.08 3.56 -4.18
N THR A 374 -10.88 3.18 -5.44
CA THR A 374 -9.99 2.10 -5.90
C THR A 374 -10.28 0.75 -5.26
N ASP A 375 -9.27 0.10 -4.71
CA ASP A 375 -9.25 -1.16 -3.98
C ASP A 375 -9.94 -1.08 -2.60
N GLN A 376 -10.08 0.12 -2.05
CA GLN A 376 -10.46 0.34 -0.66
C GLN A 376 -11.83 -0.24 -0.28
N PRO A 377 -12.90 -0.14 -1.11
CA PRO A 377 -14.19 -0.72 -0.74
C PRO A 377 -14.14 -2.24 -0.59
N THR A 378 -13.32 -2.91 -1.40
CA THR A 378 -13.12 -4.37 -1.32
C THR A 378 -12.24 -4.73 -0.13
N ASN A 379 -11.22 -3.93 0.19
CA ASN A 379 -10.43 -4.11 1.41
C ASN A 379 -11.32 -3.95 2.66
N ALA A 380 -12.21 -2.95 2.67
CA ALA A 380 -13.18 -2.73 3.75
C ALA A 380 -14.11 -3.93 3.95
N LYS A 381 -14.55 -4.60 2.86
CA LYS A 381 -15.31 -5.85 2.94
C LYS A 381 -14.54 -6.95 3.66
N HIS A 382 -13.25 -7.09 3.38
CA HIS A 382 -12.41 -8.10 4.03
C HIS A 382 -12.20 -7.77 5.52
N ILE A 383 -11.96 -6.50 5.84
CA ILE A 383 -11.84 -6.01 7.22
C ILE A 383 -13.05 -6.39 8.07
N THR A 384 -14.26 -6.20 7.53
CA THR A 384 -15.50 -6.39 8.29
C THR A 384 -16.01 -7.83 8.28
N ASP A 385 -16.03 -8.48 7.11
CA ASP A 385 -16.80 -9.71 6.92
C ASP A 385 -15.92 -10.96 6.89
N VAL A 386 -14.66 -10.82 6.48
CA VAL A 386 -13.73 -11.95 6.34
C VAL A 386 -12.86 -12.07 7.58
N TRP A 387 -12.14 -11.01 7.94
CA TRP A 387 -11.20 -11.01 9.05
C TRP A 387 -11.85 -10.63 10.37
N ARG A 388 -12.97 -9.88 10.32
CA ARG A 388 -13.70 -9.38 11.48
C ARG A 388 -12.75 -8.70 12.46
N ILE A 389 -12.00 -7.70 11.97
CA ILE A 389 -11.03 -6.89 12.74
C ILE A 389 -11.46 -5.42 12.87
N GLY A 390 -12.70 -5.12 12.48
CA GLY A 390 -13.20 -3.76 12.43
C GLY A 390 -14.61 -3.66 11.89
N VAL A 391 -15.08 -2.42 11.75
CA VAL A 391 -16.40 -2.09 11.19
C VAL A 391 -16.24 -1.14 10.01
N ARG A 392 -17.20 -1.17 9.08
CA ARG A 392 -17.30 -0.22 7.98
C ARG A 392 -18.37 0.80 8.32
N VAL A 393 -18.01 2.08 8.18
CA VAL A 393 -18.95 3.17 8.36
C VAL A 393 -20.02 3.15 7.28
N LYS A 394 -21.24 3.53 7.64
CA LYS A 394 -22.35 3.74 6.72
C LYS A 394 -22.39 5.18 6.24
N VAL A 395 -22.94 5.37 5.06
CA VAL A 395 -23.22 6.69 4.50
C VAL A 395 -24.73 6.91 4.47
N ASP A 396 -25.15 8.16 4.63
CA ASP A 396 -26.54 8.57 4.45
C ASP A 396 -26.92 8.65 2.96
N GLU A 397 -28.14 9.11 2.68
CA GLU A 397 -28.65 9.29 1.31
C GLU A 397 -27.83 10.28 0.46
N LYS A 398 -27.02 11.13 1.10
CA LYS A 398 -26.12 12.10 0.44
C LYS A 398 -24.71 11.56 0.27
N GLY A 399 -24.45 10.31 0.66
CA GLY A 399 -23.12 9.72 0.62
C GLY A 399 -22.20 10.22 1.74
N ILE A 400 -22.74 10.81 2.80
CA ILE A 400 -21.97 11.37 3.92
C ILE A 400 -22.01 10.41 5.11
N VAL A 401 -20.84 10.16 5.70
CA VAL A 401 -20.73 9.51 7.01
C VAL A 401 -21.06 10.54 8.08
N THR A 402 -22.17 10.34 8.77
CA THR A 402 -22.67 11.28 9.80
C THR A 402 -21.83 11.20 11.07
N LYS A 403 -21.84 12.27 11.87
CA LYS A 403 -21.17 12.31 13.18
C LYS A 403 -21.60 11.16 14.11
N ASP A 404 -22.87 10.78 14.07
CA ASP A 404 -23.43 9.72 14.92
C ASP A 404 -22.94 8.34 14.46
N GLU A 405 -22.76 8.14 13.16
CA GLU A 405 -22.18 6.92 12.61
C GLU A 405 -20.68 6.81 12.94
N VAL A 406 -19.94 7.92 12.90
CA VAL A 406 -18.54 7.97 13.35
C VAL A 406 -18.44 7.56 14.81
N GLU A 407 -19.25 8.16 15.68
CA GLU A 407 -19.28 7.82 17.11
C GLU A 407 -19.61 6.34 17.32
N ALA A 408 -20.69 5.86 16.71
CA ALA A 408 -21.14 4.48 16.87
C ALA A 408 -20.08 3.47 16.42
N CYS A 409 -19.40 3.72 15.30
CA CYS A 409 -18.34 2.85 14.80
C CYS A 409 -17.12 2.85 15.71
N VAL A 410 -16.67 4.02 16.17
CA VAL A 410 -15.53 4.14 17.09
C VAL A 410 -15.81 3.40 18.39
N ARG A 411 -16.97 3.65 19.01
CA ARG A 411 -17.39 2.95 20.24
C ARG A 411 -17.44 1.46 20.03
N LYS A 412 -18.03 0.98 18.93
CA LYS A 412 -18.13 -0.45 18.65
C LYS A 412 -16.77 -1.14 18.49
N VAL A 413 -15.74 -0.42 18.01
CA VAL A 413 -14.39 -0.97 17.86
C VAL A 413 -13.59 -0.91 19.16
N MET A 414 -13.76 0.14 19.96
CA MET A 414 -12.97 0.35 21.18
C MET A 414 -13.63 -0.17 22.46
N GLU A 415 -14.94 -0.45 22.45
CA GLU A 415 -15.73 -0.74 23.64
C GLU A 415 -16.55 -2.05 23.46
N GLY A 416 -16.89 -2.67 24.59
CA GLY A 416 -17.75 -3.86 24.63
C GLY A 416 -17.13 -5.14 24.06
N GLU A 417 -17.94 -6.20 24.02
CA GLU A 417 -17.50 -7.55 23.61
C GLU A 417 -17.05 -7.60 22.15
N THR A 418 -17.69 -6.81 21.27
CA THR A 418 -17.32 -6.75 19.85
C THR A 418 -15.92 -6.15 19.65
N GLY A 419 -15.58 -5.08 20.38
CA GLY A 419 -14.22 -4.52 20.33
C GLY A 419 -13.16 -5.51 20.82
N VAL A 420 -13.47 -6.26 21.88
CA VAL A 420 -12.60 -7.36 22.37
C VAL A 420 -12.41 -8.45 21.32
N GLU A 421 -13.48 -8.83 20.62
CA GLU A 421 -13.39 -9.79 19.51
C GLU A 421 -12.48 -9.28 18.40
N PHE A 422 -12.64 -8.03 17.95
CA PHE A 422 -11.81 -7.44 16.91
C PHE A 422 -10.34 -7.39 17.32
N LYS A 423 -10.06 -7.03 18.58
CA LYS A 423 -8.70 -7.01 19.12
C LYS A 423 -8.09 -8.42 19.10
N ASN A 424 -8.83 -9.43 19.54
CA ASN A 424 -8.36 -10.82 19.50
C ASN A 424 -8.11 -11.32 18.07
N ASN A 425 -8.97 -10.95 17.12
CA ASN A 425 -8.80 -11.33 15.72
C ASN A 425 -7.58 -10.65 15.09
N VAL A 426 -7.39 -9.35 15.31
CA VAL A 426 -6.24 -8.64 14.73
C VAL A 426 -4.92 -9.10 15.35
N GLU A 427 -4.86 -9.46 16.64
CA GLU A 427 -3.65 -10.04 17.25
C GLU A 427 -3.31 -11.43 16.65
N LYS A 428 -4.30 -12.25 16.30
CA LYS A 428 -4.04 -13.51 15.57
C LYS A 428 -3.44 -13.23 14.19
N LEU A 429 -3.99 -12.26 13.45
CA LEU A 429 -3.47 -11.88 12.14
C LEU A 429 -2.10 -11.22 12.22
N ARG A 430 -1.83 -10.47 13.29
CA ARG A 430 -0.51 -9.90 13.59
C ARG A 430 0.55 -10.98 13.71
N ASN A 431 0.26 -12.06 14.45
CA ASN A 431 1.19 -13.18 14.58
C ASN A 431 1.42 -13.85 13.22
N VAL A 432 0.35 -14.10 12.46
CA VAL A 432 0.45 -14.61 11.08
C VAL A 432 1.33 -13.73 10.18
N ALA A 433 1.20 -12.41 10.28
CA ALA A 433 1.99 -11.46 9.51
C ALA A 433 3.48 -11.48 9.88
N LYS A 434 3.79 -11.62 11.17
CA LYS A 434 5.16 -11.76 11.66
C LYS A 434 5.77 -13.10 11.26
N ASP A 435 5.09 -14.20 11.55
CA ASP A 435 5.52 -15.57 11.22
C ASP A 435 5.84 -15.73 9.72
N ALA A 436 5.10 -15.05 8.85
CA ALA A 436 5.34 -15.08 7.41
C ALA A 436 6.71 -14.47 7.01
N MET A 437 7.18 -13.47 7.75
CA MET A 437 8.41 -12.71 7.47
C MET A 437 9.61 -13.11 8.33
N GLU A 438 9.38 -13.89 9.39
CA GLU A 438 10.45 -14.53 10.17
C GLU A 438 11.34 -15.42 9.28
N GLU A 439 12.54 -15.74 9.75
CA GLU A 439 13.47 -16.59 9.02
C GLU A 439 12.84 -17.98 8.77
N GLY A 440 12.70 -18.36 7.50
CA GLY A 440 12.02 -19.59 7.10
C GLY A 440 10.48 -19.51 7.10
N GLY A 441 9.91 -18.32 7.33
CA GLY A 441 8.49 -18.00 7.12
C GLY A 441 8.09 -18.11 5.64
N SER A 442 6.79 -18.12 5.36
CA SER A 442 6.27 -18.30 3.99
C SER A 442 6.74 -17.22 3.02
N SER A 443 6.67 -15.95 3.43
CA SER A 443 7.10 -14.82 2.62
C SER A 443 8.62 -14.73 2.54
N ASP A 444 9.33 -14.96 3.64
CA ASP A 444 10.80 -15.02 3.64
C ASP A 444 11.32 -16.10 2.69
N LYS A 445 10.71 -17.30 2.68
CA LYS A 445 11.04 -18.38 1.73
C LYS A 445 10.79 -17.98 0.29
N ASN A 446 9.66 -17.35 -0.01
CA ASN A 446 9.38 -16.88 -1.37
C ASN A 446 10.39 -15.83 -1.85
N ILE A 447 10.84 -14.93 -0.96
CA ILE A 447 11.89 -13.96 -1.25
C ILE A 447 13.26 -14.65 -1.42
N GLU A 448 13.58 -15.62 -0.56
CA GLU A 448 14.82 -16.41 -0.62
C GLU A 448 14.91 -17.21 -1.92
N GLU A 449 13.85 -17.93 -2.29
CA GLU A 449 13.79 -18.70 -3.54
C GLU A 449 14.00 -17.80 -4.75
N PHE A 450 13.44 -16.58 -4.75
CA PHE A 450 13.70 -15.62 -5.81
C PHE A 450 15.15 -15.13 -5.83
N ALA A 451 15.71 -14.77 -4.67
CA ALA A 451 17.10 -14.34 -4.57
C ALA A 451 18.07 -15.45 -5.04
N LEU A 452 17.85 -16.69 -4.62
CA LEU A 452 18.63 -17.85 -5.07
C LEU A 452 18.51 -18.06 -6.58
N LYS A 453 17.29 -17.97 -7.14
CA LYS A 453 17.08 -18.07 -8.58
C LYS A 453 17.91 -17.04 -9.34
N LEU A 454 17.92 -15.78 -8.89
CA LEU A 454 18.72 -14.71 -9.50
C LEU A 454 20.24 -14.99 -9.44
N MET A 455 20.73 -15.61 -8.37
CA MET A 455 22.16 -15.97 -8.25
C MET A 455 22.58 -17.12 -9.15
N THR A 456 21.62 -17.90 -9.65
CA THR A 456 21.85 -19.02 -10.56
C THR A 456 21.61 -18.70 -12.04
N MET A 457 21.10 -17.49 -12.34
CA MET A 457 20.99 -16.97 -13.71
C MET A 457 22.35 -16.44 -14.17
#